data_AF-A0A7W0YUY3-F1
#
_entry.id   AF-A0A7W0YUY3-F1
#
_cell.length_a   1.000
_cell.length_b   1.000
_cell.length_c   1.000
_cell.angle_alpha   90.00
_cell.angle_beta   90.00
_cell.angle_gamma   90.00
#
_symmetry.space_group_name_H-M   'P 1'
#
loop_
_entity.id
_entity.type
_entity.pdbx_description
1 polymer ?
#
loop_
_entity_poly.entity_id
_entity_poly.type
_entity_poly.pdbx_seq_one_letter_code
_entity_poly.pdbx_strand_id
1 'polypeptide(L)'
;SDAFTHFRGTDWMPEPCRSCPLDRQEEDWGGCRCQALRLIGDAAATDPVCRYSPHHETVVAARDQAQTDEFVYRTMKRPRVAERG
;
A
#
# COMPACT_ATOMS: atom_id res chain seq x y z
N SER A 1 -21.18 10.03 -10.16
CA SER A 1 -20.50 11.10 -9.42
C SER A 1 -19.01 11.00 -9.69
N ASP A 2 -18.31 12.13 -9.71
CA ASP A 2 -16.90 12.21 -10.12
C ASP A 2 -15.96 11.36 -9.26
N ALA A 3 -16.19 11.33 -7.95
CA ALA A 3 -15.41 10.53 -7.01
C ALA A 3 -15.40 9.01 -7.30
N PHE A 4 -16.49 8.47 -7.89
CA PHE A 4 -16.57 7.04 -8.21
C PHE A 4 -15.89 6.68 -9.54
N THR A 5 -15.69 7.67 -10.42
CA THR A 5 -15.11 7.45 -11.75
C THR A 5 -13.62 7.74 -11.79
N HIS A 6 -13.11 8.58 -10.88
CA HIS A 6 -11.74 9.09 -10.90
C HIS A 6 -10.64 8.01 -10.94
N PHE A 7 -10.82 6.89 -10.24
CA PHE A 7 -9.87 5.75 -10.21
C PHE A 7 -10.46 4.45 -10.79
N ARG A 8 -11.49 4.55 -11.63
CA ARG A 8 -12.11 3.40 -12.29
C ARG A 8 -11.48 3.20 -13.67
N GLY A 9 -11.26 1.94 -14.06
CA GLY A 9 -10.53 1.61 -15.29
C GLY A 9 -9.03 1.73 -15.10
N THR A 10 -8.28 1.79 -16.21
CA THR A 10 -6.80 1.83 -16.22
C THR A 10 -6.23 3.15 -16.75
N ASP A 11 -7.05 4.02 -17.35
CA ASP A 11 -6.61 5.28 -17.98
C ASP A 11 -5.91 6.26 -17.02
N TRP A 12 -6.27 6.22 -15.73
CA TRP A 12 -5.69 7.06 -14.69
C TRP A 12 -4.31 6.57 -14.20
N MET A 13 -3.92 5.34 -14.52
CA MET A 13 -2.76 4.71 -13.90
C MET A 13 -1.45 5.40 -14.30
N PRO A 14 -0.54 5.67 -13.33
CA PRO A 14 0.82 6.09 -13.63
C PRO A 14 1.70 4.89 -14.02
N GLU A 15 2.93 5.15 -14.45
CA GLU A 15 3.95 4.10 -14.51
C GLU A 15 4.44 3.73 -13.09
N PRO A 16 4.76 2.44 -12.82
CA PRO A 16 4.79 1.33 -13.78
C PRO A 16 3.43 0.63 -13.96
N CYS A 17 2.36 1.06 -13.30
CA CYS A 17 1.06 0.36 -13.35
C CYS A 17 0.48 0.33 -14.76
N ARG A 18 0.57 1.43 -15.51
CA ARG A 18 0.08 1.54 -16.89
C ARG A 18 0.73 0.52 -17.82
N SER A 19 2.04 0.35 -17.73
CA SER A 19 2.79 -0.66 -18.49
C SER A 19 3.24 -1.81 -17.58
N CYS A 20 2.34 -2.31 -16.72
CA CYS A 20 2.67 -3.23 -15.63
C CYS A 20 3.57 -4.38 -16.12
N PRO A 21 4.77 -4.58 -15.54
CA PRO A 21 5.69 -5.64 -15.96
C PRO A 21 5.12 -7.06 -15.83
N LEU A 22 4.03 -7.23 -15.08
CA LEU A 22 3.33 -8.50 -14.88
C LEU A 22 1.99 -8.57 -15.61
N ASP A 23 1.59 -7.53 -16.35
CA ASP A 23 0.30 -7.42 -17.05
C ASP A 23 -0.94 -7.53 -16.12
N ARG A 24 -0.84 -7.00 -14.90
CA ARG A 24 -1.87 -7.14 -13.84
C ARG A 24 -2.77 -5.91 -13.65
N GLN A 25 -2.77 -4.97 -14.60
CA GLN A 25 -3.48 -3.68 -14.45
C GLN A 25 -4.97 -3.89 -14.12
N GLU A 26 -5.60 -4.87 -14.77
CA GLU A 26 -7.02 -5.19 -14.59
C GLU A 26 -7.28 -6.28 -13.52
N GLU A 27 -6.23 -6.81 -12.90
CA GLU A 27 -6.36 -7.78 -11.80
C GLU A 27 -6.43 -7.08 -10.45
N ASP A 28 -5.43 -6.23 -10.17
CA ASP A 28 -5.27 -5.56 -8.88
C ASP A 28 -5.62 -4.07 -8.92
N TRP A 29 -5.89 -3.52 -10.10
CA TRP A 29 -6.29 -2.13 -10.32
C TRP A 29 -5.30 -1.11 -9.73
N GLY A 30 -4.01 -1.46 -9.75
CA GLY A 30 -2.94 -0.61 -9.21
C GLY A 30 -2.89 -0.59 -7.68
N GLY A 31 -3.64 -1.46 -6.99
CA GLY A 31 -3.68 -1.54 -5.53
C GLY A 31 -4.50 -0.44 -4.86
N CYS A 32 -4.23 -0.20 -3.57
CA CYS A 32 -5.07 0.63 -2.71
C CYS A 32 -4.75 2.14 -2.81
N ARG A 33 -5.75 2.94 -3.21
CA ARG A 33 -5.62 4.41 -3.33
C ARG A 33 -5.50 5.12 -1.98
N CYS A 34 -6.16 4.58 -0.95
CA CYS A 34 -6.05 5.13 0.41
C CYS A 34 -4.65 4.94 1.01
N GLN A 35 -3.97 3.83 0.70
CA GLN A 35 -2.60 3.59 1.16
C GLN A 35 -1.61 4.50 0.45
N ALA A 36 -1.74 4.65 -0.86
CA ALA A 36 -0.94 5.59 -1.65
C ALA A 36 -1.09 7.02 -1.10
N LEU A 37 -2.32 7.49 -0.88
CA LEU A 37 -2.56 8.80 -0.28
C LEU A 37 -1.95 8.92 1.13
N ARG A 38 -2.15 7.92 1.99
CA ARG A 38 -1.74 8.00 3.39
C ARG A 38 -0.22 7.98 3.59
N LEU A 39 0.50 7.25 2.74
CA LEU A 39 1.94 7.04 2.86
C LEU A 39 2.75 7.98 1.97
N ILE A 40 2.23 8.31 0.78
CA ILE A 40 2.95 9.08 -0.25
C ILE A 40 2.36 10.49 -0.41
N GLY A 41 1.12 10.72 0.06
CA GLY A 41 0.43 12.01 -0.10
C GLY A 41 -0.29 12.17 -1.43
N ASP A 42 -0.23 11.16 -2.31
CA ASP A 42 -0.88 11.15 -3.61
C ASP A 42 -1.69 9.86 -3.80
N ALA A 43 -3.00 10.01 -4.01
CA ALA A 43 -3.92 8.90 -4.24
C ALA A 43 -3.75 8.25 -5.63
N ALA A 44 -3.14 8.95 -6.60
CA ALA A 44 -2.88 8.42 -7.93
C ALA A 44 -1.56 7.61 -8.00
N ALA A 45 -0.64 7.80 -7.05
CA ALA A 45 0.63 7.08 -7.02
C ALA A 45 0.43 5.55 -6.91
N THR A 46 1.33 4.77 -7.52
CA THR A 46 1.36 3.31 -7.37
C THR A 46 1.39 2.91 -5.90
N ASP A 47 0.54 1.96 -5.50
CA ASP A 47 0.49 1.47 -4.11
C ASP A 47 1.91 1.06 -3.65
N PRO A 48 2.46 1.66 -2.57
CA PRO A 48 3.82 1.36 -2.11
C PRO A 48 3.97 -0.08 -1.59
N VAL A 49 2.89 -0.83 -1.40
CA VAL A 49 2.98 -2.28 -1.12
C VAL A 49 3.51 -3.06 -2.33
N CYS A 50 3.24 -2.60 -3.56
CA CYS A 50 3.73 -3.24 -4.76
C CYS A 50 5.26 -3.12 -4.84
N ARG A 51 5.96 -4.23 -5.06
CA ARG A 51 7.43 -4.28 -5.19
C ARG A 51 7.99 -3.45 -6.35
N TYR A 52 7.16 -3.09 -7.32
CA TYR A 52 7.55 -2.23 -8.45
C TYR A 52 7.28 -0.74 -8.20
N SER A 53 6.63 -0.40 -7.08
CA SER A 53 6.43 1.00 -6.71
C SER A 53 7.78 1.69 -6.48
N PRO A 54 8.01 2.91 -7.00
CA PRO A 54 9.17 3.72 -6.66
C PRO A 54 9.28 4.01 -5.16
N HIS A 55 8.17 3.88 -4.42
CA HIS A 55 8.08 4.14 -2.99
C HIS A 55 7.99 2.86 -2.15
N HIS A 56 8.33 1.70 -2.71
CA HIS A 56 8.22 0.42 -2.01
C HIS A 56 9.00 0.39 -0.69
N GLU A 57 10.17 1.04 -0.67
CA GLU A 57 11.03 1.14 0.51
C GLU A 57 10.35 1.79 1.73
N THR A 58 9.35 2.66 1.53
CA THR A 58 8.58 3.24 2.63
C THR A 58 7.87 2.16 3.45
N VAL A 59 7.31 1.15 2.77
CA VAL A 59 6.60 0.04 3.43
C VAL A 59 7.60 -0.96 4.01
N VAL A 60 8.70 -1.23 3.29
CA VAL A 60 9.78 -2.10 3.78
C VAL A 60 10.38 -1.55 5.08
N ALA A 61 10.75 -0.27 5.12
CA ALA A 61 11.31 0.36 6.31
C ALA A 61 10.32 0.34 7.49
N ALA A 62 9.03 0.63 7.23
CA ALA A 62 8.01 0.57 8.27
C ALA A 62 7.79 -0.85 8.81
N ARG A 63 7.83 -1.86 7.94
CA ARG A 63 7.74 -3.28 8.32
C ARG A 63 8.95 -3.67 9.17
N ASP A 64 10.15 -3.34 8.73
CA ASP A 64 11.38 -3.73 9.41
C ASP A 64 11.47 -3.10 10.81
N GLN A 65 11.00 -1.86 10.98
CA GLN A 65 10.84 -1.21 12.29
C GLN A 65 9.78 -1.88 13.18
N ALA A 66 8.77 -2.51 12.58
CA ALA A 66 7.69 -3.17 13.30
C ALA A 66 7.98 -4.65 13.61
N GLN A 67 8.98 -5.25 12.95
CA GLN A 67 9.28 -6.67 13.06
C GLN A 67 9.75 -7.03 14.47
N THR A 68 9.22 -8.11 15.02
CA THR A 68 9.56 -8.66 16.33
C THR A 68 9.47 -10.18 16.27
N ASP A 69 10.31 -10.87 17.04
CA ASP A 69 10.29 -12.34 17.18
C ASP A 69 9.19 -12.81 18.16
N GLU A 70 8.55 -11.88 18.88
CA GLU A 70 7.47 -12.20 19.80
C GLU A 70 6.12 -12.31 19.07
N PHE A 71 5.50 -13.50 19.12
CA PHE A 71 4.15 -13.69 18.61
C PHE A 71 3.11 -13.05 19.53
N VAL A 72 2.44 -11.99 19.04
CA VAL A 72 1.29 -11.39 19.72
C VAL A 72 0.00 -11.99 19.16
N TYR A 73 -0.63 -12.88 19.93
CA TYR A 73 -1.91 -13.47 19.54
C TYR A 73 -3.07 -12.48 19.72
N ARG A 74 -4.04 -12.53 18.80
CA ARG A 74 -5.27 -11.73 18.90
C ARG A 74 -6.06 -12.19 20.11
N THR A 75 -6.35 -11.28 21.03
CA THR A 75 -7.22 -11.53 22.20
C THR A 75 -8.35 -10.52 22.24
N MET A 76 -9.41 -10.77 23.02
CA MET A 76 -10.54 -9.84 23.16
C MET A 76 -10.14 -8.53 23.85
N LYS A 77 -9.12 -8.57 24.71
CA LYS A 77 -8.57 -7.39 25.36
C LYS A 77 -7.42 -6.87 24.50
N ARG A 78 -7.44 -5.59 24.13
CA ARG A 78 -6.36 -5.00 23.34
C ARG A 78 -5.04 -5.16 24.11
N PRO A 79 -4.02 -5.85 23.55
CA PRO A 79 -2.72 -5.94 24.20
C PRO A 79 -2.19 -4.52 24.43
N ARG A 80 -1.56 -4.26 25.58
CA ARG A 80 -0.78 -3.03 25.74
C ARG A 80 0.39 -3.14 24.76
N VAL A 81 0.53 -2.14 23.89
CA VAL A 81 1.73 -2.02 23.05
C VAL A 81 2.90 -1.90 24.02
N ALA A 82 3.81 -2.87 24.03
CA ALA A 82 5.02 -2.77 24.82
C ALA A 82 5.83 -1.56 24.32
N GLU A 83 6.26 -0.70 25.24
CA GLU A 83 7.16 0.40 24.90
C GLU A 83 8.50 -0.19 24.46
N ARG A 84 8.93 0.12 23.23
CA ARG A 84 10.25 -0.25 22.72
C ARG A 84 11.25 0.75 23.31
N GLY A 85 12.18 0.26 24.13
CA GLY A 85 13.31 1.02 24.66
C GLY A 85 14.37 1.31 23.62
#